data_AF-A0A5N6NMJ9-F1
#
_entry.id   AF-A0A5N6NMJ9-F1
#
_cell.length_a   1.000
_cell.length_b   1.000
_cell.length_c   1.000
_cell.angle_alpha   90.00
_cell.angle_beta   90.00
_cell.angle_gamma   90.00
#
_symmetry.space_group_name_H-M   'P 1'
#
loop_
_entity.id
_entity.type
_entity.pdbx_description
1 polymer ?
#
loop_
_entity_poly.entity_id
_entity_poly.type
_entity_poly.pdbx_seq_one_letter_code
_entity_poly.pdbx_strand_id
1 'polypeptide(L)'
;MDVKQAGLSLDSLVSSFNARIAELQDLVVARNMYPASSITDLSAVDATLKAMELQLQKIKDRLREETLAIPKAKKLIQASLQQQQKLQTMTAFVPSYIPEREKVIDEDNNQSSVIEELARQDHSVGIQESKEELLPLPKEKKGRGSPPLWYITANELDSLSSYMRGRLTLDKINAAISDMAAYAEANAQLMKAPRKKVYLYSIIEIREIGMTDGVKGKHFFLETDVKGPTLKLDNTGKAIFTVCDKSKRIERTEGKLRLNPNLLYLNS
;
A
#
# COMPACT_ATOMS: atom_id res chain seq x y z
N MET A 1 49.64 16.99 -76.27
CA MET A 1 49.18 16.48 -74.96
C MET A 1 49.25 14.97 -75.02
N ASP A 2 49.93 14.36 -74.07
CA ASP A 2 50.16 12.91 -74.03
C ASP A 2 48.83 12.18 -73.74
N VAL A 3 48.50 11.15 -74.52
CA VAL A 3 47.24 10.39 -74.44
C VAL A 3 47.06 9.79 -73.04
N LYS A 4 48.16 9.46 -72.38
CA LYS A 4 48.16 8.96 -70.99
C LYS A 4 47.69 10.00 -69.99
N GLN A 5 48.04 11.27 -70.19
CA GLN A 5 47.66 12.36 -69.29
C GLN A 5 46.19 12.73 -69.42
N ALA A 6 45.64 12.63 -70.64
CA ALA A 6 44.20 12.76 -70.87
C ALA A 6 43.41 11.60 -70.23
N GLY A 7 43.93 10.37 -70.28
CA GLY A 7 43.33 9.21 -69.59
C GLY A 7 43.28 9.38 -68.07
N LEU A 8 44.37 9.82 -67.44
CA LEU A 8 44.41 10.11 -66.00
C LEU A 8 43.43 11.22 -65.59
N SER A 9 43.24 12.24 -66.43
CA SER A 9 42.25 13.31 -66.19
C SER A 9 40.82 12.79 -66.27
N LEU A 10 40.52 11.86 -67.17
CA LEU A 10 39.21 11.25 -67.29
C LEU A 10 38.90 10.32 -66.10
N ASP A 11 39.86 9.51 -65.68
CA ASP A 11 39.71 8.63 -64.51
C ASP A 11 39.50 9.43 -63.22
N SER A 12 40.20 10.57 -63.07
CA SER A 12 39.99 11.50 -61.96
C SER A 12 38.59 12.09 -61.99
N LEU A 13 38.08 12.48 -63.17
CA LEU A 13 36.74 13.00 -63.33
C LEU A 13 35.68 11.92 -63.01
N VAL A 14 35.83 10.70 -63.54
CA VAL A 14 34.93 9.57 -63.25
C VAL A 14 34.93 9.23 -61.76
N SER A 15 36.10 9.23 -61.12
CA SER A 15 36.21 9.03 -59.67
C SER A 15 35.50 10.12 -58.88
N SER A 16 35.62 11.38 -59.29
CA SER A 16 34.90 12.49 -58.65
C SER A 16 33.38 12.40 -58.81
N PHE A 17 32.91 11.95 -59.98
CA PHE A 17 31.49 11.70 -60.21
C PHE A 17 30.98 10.54 -59.35
N ASN A 18 31.72 9.43 -59.29
CA ASN A 18 31.36 8.28 -58.46
C ASN A 18 31.34 8.64 -56.97
N ALA A 19 32.30 9.44 -56.50
CA ALA A 19 32.30 9.96 -55.14
C ALA A 19 31.04 10.79 -54.87
N ARG A 20 30.66 11.67 -55.81
CA ARG A 20 29.47 12.50 -55.68
C ARG A 20 28.16 11.72 -55.78
N ILE A 21 28.14 10.64 -56.56
CA ILE A 21 27.01 9.70 -56.60
C ILE A 21 26.89 8.96 -55.27
N ALA A 22 27.99 8.51 -54.67
CA ALA A 22 27.98 7.87 -53.36
C ALA A 22 27.49 8.85 -52.27
N GLU A 23 27.98 10.08 -52.26
CA GLU A 23 27.50 11.13 -51.36
C GLU A 23 25.99 11.38 -51.53
N LEU A 24 25.49 11.44 -52.77
CA LEU A 24 24.06 11.61 -53.03
C LEU A 24 23.25 10.40 -52.58
N GLN A 25 23.77 9.18 -52.74
CA GLN A 25 23.13 7.97 -52.24
C GLN A 25 23.02 8.00 -50.71
N ASP A 26 24.10 8.37 -50.02
CA ASP A 26 24.12 8.51 -48.57
C ASP A 26 23.13 9.57 -48.09
N LEU A 27 23.06 10.72 -48.78
CA LEU A 27 22.09 11.78 -48.48
C LEU A 27 20.65 11.35 -48.71
N VAL A 28 20.38 10.58 -49.78
CA VAL A 28 19.04 10.04 -50.06
C VAL A 28 18.64 9.00 -49.02
N VAL A 29 19.57 8.13 -48.60
CA VAL A 29 19.34 7.19 -47.51
C VAL A 29 19.06 7.96 -46.22
N ALA A 30 19.90 8.93 -45.84
CA ALA A 30 19.71 9.75 -44.65
C ALA A 30 18.37 10.51 -44.65
N ARG A 31 17.96 11.06 -45.81
CA ARG A 31 16.65 11.69 -45.99
C ARG A 31 15.49 10.68 -45.84
N ASN A 32 15.67 9.45 -46.31
CA ASN A 32 14.64 8.40 -46.27
C ASN A 32 14.68 7.55 -45.00
N MET A 33 15.69 7.68 -44.13
CA MET A 33 15.78 6.95 -42.87
C MET A 33 14.64 7.29 -41.90
N TYR A 34 14.08 8.50 -42.02
CA TYR A 34 12.96 8.95 -41.21
C TYR A 34 11.89 9.63 -42.05
N PRO A 35 10.98 8.90 -42.73
CA PRO A 35 9.72 9.49 -43.17
C PRO A 35 9.03 10.13 -41.96
N ALA A 36 8.32 11.26 -42.15
CA ALA A 36 7.70 11.99 -41.04
C ALA A 36 6.78 11.12 -40.15
N SER A 37 6.31 9.97 -40.67
CA SER A 37 5.56 8.95 -39.94
C SER A 37 6.38 8.14 -38.92
N SER A 38 7.67 7.90 -39.14
CA SER A 38 8.49 7.04 -38.27
C SER A 38 9.07 7.76 -37.04
N ILE A 39 8.95 9.10 -36.97
CA ILE A 39 9.40 9.90 -35.83
C ILE A 39 8.56 9.55 -34.59
N THR A 40 7.25 9.35 -34.77
CA THR A 40 6.34 8.95 -33.70
C THR A 40 6.69 7.56 -33.16
N ASP A 41 6.99 6.60 -34.04
CA ASP A 41 7.39 5.25 -33.66
C ASP A 41 8.72 5.25 -32.90
N LEU A 42 9.70 6.04 -33.35
CA LEU A 42 10.97 6.20 -32.63
C LEU A 42 10.78 6.84 -31.25
N SER A 43 9.91 7.85 -31.14
CA SER A 43 9.59 8.47 -29.87
C SER A 43 8.88 7.50 -28.93
N ALA A 44 8.04 6.61 -29.45
CA ALA A 44 7.40 5.56 -28.67
C ALA A 44 8.44 4.53 -28.19
N VAL A 45 9.37 4.11 -29.05
CA VAL A 45 10.48 3.24 -28.68
C VAL A 45 11.36 3.88 -27.61
N ASP A 46 11.74 5.15 -27.75
CA ASP A 46 12.52 5.88 -26.73
C ASP A 46 11.78 5.96 -25.39
N ALA A 47 10.47 6.25 -25.41
CA ALA A 47 9.66 6.27 -24.20
C ALA A 47 9.61 4.89 -23.51
N THR A 48 9.45 3.82 -24.29
CA THR A 48 9.46 2.44 -23.76
C THR A 48 10.82 2.04 -23.21
N LEU A 49 11.92 2.45 -23.86
CA LEU A 49 13.28 2.22 -23.38
C LEU A 49 13.50 2.91 -22.03
N LYS A 50 13.16 4.20 -21.93
CA LYS A 50 13.25 4.97 -20.67
C LYS A 50 12.42 4.36 -19.54
N ALA A 51 11.23 3.87 -19.86
CA ALA A 51 10.39 3.17 -18.89
C ALA A 51 11.07 1.87 -18.41
N MET A 52 11.65 1.10 -19.32
CA MET A 52 12.39 -0.12 -18.98
C MET A 52 13.63 0.18 -18.13
N GLU A 53 14.40 1.22 -18.45
CA GLU A 53 15.56 1.66 -17.66
C GLU A 53 15.16 2.01 -16.22
N LEU A 54 14.04 2.73 -16.05
CA LEU A 54 13.53 3.06 -14.73
C LEU A 54 13.09 1.81 -13.95
N GLN A 55 12.46 0.84 -14.63
CA GLN A 55 12.12 -0.44 -14.01
C GLN A 55 13.36 -1.24 -13.60
N LEU A 56 14.38 -1.28 -14.44
CA LEU A 56 15.66 -1.92 -14.14
C LEU A 56 16.33 -1.29 -12.93
N GLN A 57 16.32 0.05 -12.84
CA GLN A 57 16.83 0.76 -11.69
C GLN A 57 16.08 0.40 -10.40
N LYS A 58 14.74 0.31 -10.46
CA LYS A 58 13.91 -0.13 -9.33
C LYS A 58 14.21 -1.58 -8.90
N ILE A 59 14.49 -2.48 -9.84
CA ILE A 59 14.90 -3.86 -9.52
C ILE A 59 16.26 -3.86 -8.84
N LYS A 60 17.23 -3.10 -9.38
CA LYS A 60 18.57 -2.98 -8.82
C LYS A 60 18.55 -2.44 -7.38
N ASP A 61 17.74 -1.43 -7.11
CA ASP A 61 17.60 -0.87 -5.76
C ASP A 61 17.01 -1.89 -4.77
N ARG A 62 15.98 -2.66 -5.18
CA ARG A 62 15.42 -3.74 -4.37
C ARG A 62 16.41 -4.87 -4.10
N LEU A 63 17.17 -5.30 -5.11
CA LEU A 63 18.21 -6.31 -4.94
C LEU A 63 19.28 -5.85 -3.94
N ARG A 64 19.64 -4.57 -3.94
CA ARG A 64 20.56 -4.00 -2.96
C ARG A 64 19.96 -4.05 -1.55
N GLU A 65 18.69 -3.67 -1.40
CA GLU A 65 18.00 -3.73 -0.11
C GLU A 65 17.91 -5.16 0.44
N GLU A 66 17.53 -6.13 -0.41
CA GLU A 66 17.49 -7.55 -0.05
C GLU A 66 18.88 -8.07 0.34
N THR A 67 19.91 -7.73 -0.42
CA THR A 67 21.30 -8.10 -0.10
C THR A 67 21.73 -7.59 1.28
N LEU A 68 21.30 -6.39 1.67
CA LEU A 68 21.57 -5.82 2.99
C LEU A 68 20.67 -6.42 4.10
N ALA A 69 19.49 -6.93 3.76
CA ALA A 69 18.56 -7.55 4.70
C ALA A 69 18.93 -9.01 5.05
N ILE A 70 19.45 -9.79 4.08
CA ILE A 70 19.89 -11.18 4.27
C ILE A 70 20.81 -11.37 5.50
N PRO A 71 21.88 -10.59 5.71
CA PRO A 71 22.75 -10.80 6.87
C PRO A 71 22.04 -10.48 8.19
N LYS A 72 21.09 -9.54 8.21
CA LYS A 72 20.28 -9.25 9.41
C LYS A 72 19.40 -10.45 9.74
N ALA A 73 18.74 -11.03 8.75
CA ALA A 73 17.94 -12.25 8.91
C ALA A 73 18.79 -13.43 9.40
N LYS A 74 20.00 -13.63 8.84
CA LYS A 74 20.94 -14.67 9.31
C LYS A 74 21.33 -14.50 10.77
N LYS A 75 21.64 -13.27 11.20
CA LYS A 75 21.95 -12.97 12.62
C LYS A 75 20.77 -13.27 13.54
N LEU A 76 19.54 -12.94 13.11
CA LEU A 76 18.33 -13.23 13.88
C LEU A 76 18.09 -14.74 14.03
N ILE A 77 18.26 -15.51 12.94
CA ILE A 77 18.16 -16.98 12.98
C ILE A 77 19.20 -17.56 13.95
N GLN A 78 20.44 -17.07 13.90
CA GLN A 78 21.49 -17.54 14.80
C GLN A 78 21.18 -17.23 16.27
N ALA A 79 20.68 -16.04 16.58
CA ALA A 79 20.28 -15.67 17.93
C ALA A 79 19.09 -16.54 18.42
N SER A 80 18.12 -16.79 17.56
CA SER A 80 16.99 -17.68 17.85
C SER A 80 17.45 -19.11 18.14
N LEU A 81 18.43 -19.62 17.39
CA LEU A 81 18.97 -20.95 17.59
C LEU A 81 19.73 -21.07 18.93
N GLN A 82 20.49 -20.05 19.31
CA GLN A 82 21.12 -19.98 20.63
C GLN A 82 20.10 -19.97 21.76
N GLN A 83 19.02 -19.19 21.61
CA GLN A 83 17.94 -19.15 22.60
C GLN A 83 17.25 -20.52 22.70
N GLN A 84 16.98 -21.18 21.57
CA GLN A 84 16.39 -22.51 21.55
C GLN A 84 17.27 -23.52 22.28
N GLN A 85 18.58 -23.53 22.01
CA GLN A 85 19.53 -24.41 22.71
C GLN A 85 19.52 -24.15 24.22
N LYS A 86 19.50 -22.89 24.65
CA LYS A 86 19.41 -22.53 26.07
C LYS A 86 18.11 -23.02 26.71
N LEU A 87 16.99 -22.91 26.02
CA LEU A 87 15.71 -23.42 26.52
C LEU A 87 15.71 -24.95 26.58
N GLN A 88 16.30 -25.63 25.59
CA GLN A 88 16.44 -27.09 25.60
C GLN A 88 17.31 -27.56 26.77
N THR A 89 18.43 -26.89 27.05
CA THR A 89 19.25 -27.21 28.23
C THR A 89 18.47 -26.94 29.50
N MET A 90 17.79 -25.80 29.62
CA MET A 90 16.94 -25.51 30.78
C MET A 90 15.89 -26.60 30.97
N THR A 91 15.15 -27.00 29.94
CA THR A 91 14.16 -28.10 30.02
C THR A 91 14.79 -29.41 30.46
N ALA A 92 15.99 -29.74 30.00
CA ALA A 92 16.71 -30.95 30.42
C ALA A 92 17.16 -30.91 31.90
N PHE A 93 17.35 -29.71 32.45
CA PHE A 93 17.76 -29.49 33.85
C PHE A 93 16.64 -28.95 34.74
N VAL A 94 15.39 -28.94 34.28
CA VAL A 94 14.23 -28.59 35.12
C VAL A 94 14.05 -29.70 36.16
N PRO A 95 14.19 -29.41 37.47
CA PRO A 95 13.92 -30.39 38.51
C PRO A 95 12.45 -30.79 38.46
N SER A 96 12.18 -32.08 38.62
CA SER A 96 10.83 -32.68 38.62
C SER A 96 9.92 -32.23 39.76
N TYR A 97 10.37 -31.30 40.61
CA TYR A 97 9.59 -30.71 41.68
C TYR A 97 9.73 -29.18 41.66
N ILE A 98 8.93 -28.54 40.82
CA ILE A 98 8.57 -27.14 41.00
C ILE A 98 7.31 -27.18 41.88
N PRO A 99 7.33 -26.62 43.11
CA PRO A 99 6.12 -26.57 43.93
C PRO A 99 5.06 -25.80 43.15
N GLU A 100 4.04 -26.55 42.74
CA GLU A 100 2.85 -26.06 42.09
C GLU A 100 2.26 -24.97 42.99
N ARG A 101 2.28 -23.72 42.51
CA ARG A 101 1.65 -22.60 43.21
C ARG A 101 0.16 -22.94 43.29
N GLU A 102 -0.24 -23.43 44.45
CA GLU A 102 -1.59 -23.76 44.88
C GLU A 102 -2.58 -22.74 44.31
N LYS A 103 -3.36 -23.18 43.32
CA LYS A 103 -4.64 -22.56 43.04
C LYS A 103 -5.55 -23.03 44.16
N VAL A 104 -5.84 -22.11 45.08
CA VAL A 104 -6.92 -22.24 46.05
C VAL A 104 -8.20 -22.53 45.29
N ILE A 105 -8.64 -23.78 45.44
CA ILE A 105 -10.00 -24.32 45.49
C ILE A 105 -11.09 -23.26 45.29
N ASP A 106 -11.77 -23.34 44.15
CA ASP A 106 -13.24 -23.29 44.12
C ASP A 106 -13.66 -24.57 43.40
N GLU A 107 -14.04 -25.56 44.20
CA GLU A 107 -14.73 -26.77 43.75
C GLU A 107 -16.18 -26.40 43.44
N ASP A 108 -16.60 -26.61 42.19
CA ASP A 108 -17.89 -27.26 41.96
C ASP A 108 -17.89 -28.03 40.63
N ASN A 109 -17.69 -29.34 40.81
CA ASN A 109 -18.43 -30.45 40.20
C ASN A 109 -18.36 -30.68 38.68
N ASN A 110 -17.41 -31.57 38.31
CA ASN A 110 -17.53 -32.72 37.40
C ASN A 110 -18.48 -32.63 36.19
N GLN A 111 -17.91 -32.69 34.97
CA GLN A 111 -17.82 -33.97 34.25
C GLN A 111 -16.85 -33.90 33.06
N SER A 112 -16.28 -35.08 32.79
CA SER A 112 -15.13 -35.41 31.95
C SER A 112 -15.33 -35.18 30.44
N SER A 113 -14.17 -35.10 29.77
CA SER A 113 -13.88 -35.22 28.34
C SER A 113 -14.82 -36.12 27.51
N VAL A 114 -14.96 -35.79 26.22
CA VAL A 114 -14.61 -36.64 25.06
C VAL A 114 -14.98 -35.91 23.76
N ILE A 115 -14.07 -36.02 22.79
CA ILE A 115 -14.22 -35.66 21.37
C ILE A 115 -15.14 -36.70 20.72
N GLU A 116 -16.24 -36.30 20.06
CA GLU A 116 -16.63 -36.80 18.72
C GLU A 116 -17.85 -36.04 18.15
N GLU A 117 -18.04 -36.22 16.85
CA GLU A 117 -18.76 -35.46 15.84
C GLU A 117 -20.30 -35.60 15.77
N LEU A 118 -20.85 -34.64 15.02
CA LEU A 118 -21.91 -34.74 14.01
C LEU A 118 -23.38 -34.48 14.38
N ALA A 119 -23.97 -33.68 13.49
CA ALA A 119 -25.35 -33.69 13.00
C ALA A 119 -26.33 -32.61 13.53
N ARG A 120 -26.40 -31.54 12.71
CA ARG A 120 -27.62 -31.02 12.06
C ARG A 120 -28.87 -30.79 12.92
N GLN A 121 -29.30 -29.53 13.01
CA GLN A 121 -30.61 -29.17 12.45
C GLN A 121 -30.76 -27.66 12.18
N ASP A 122 -31.23 -27.39 10.96
CA ASP A 122 -31.64 -26.12 10.38
C ASP A 122 -32.93 -25.57 11.00
N HIS A 123 -33.03 -24.23 11.04
CA HIS A 123 -34.20 -23.37 10.79
C HIS A 123 -34.01 -22.05 11.57
N SER A 124 -34.45 -20.88 11.14
CA SER A 124 -35.08 -20.39 9.91
C SER A 124 -34.87 -18.87 9.93
N VAL A 125 -34.96 -18.27 8.76
CA VAL A 125 -34.80 -16.85 8.46
C VAL A 125 -35.83 -15.99 9.22
N GLY A 126 -35.40 -14.83 9.71
CA GLY A 126 -36.27 -13.79 10.27
C GLY A 126 -35.60 -12.42 10.19
N ILE A 127 -35.85 -11.73 9.07
CA ILE A 127 -35.53 -10.32 8.83
C ILE A 127 -36.38 -9.48 9.79
N GLN A 128 -35.78 -8.50 10.48
CA GLN A 128 -36.51 -7.29 10.87
C GLN A 128 -35.60 -6.09 11.09
N GLU A 129 -36.01 -5.00 10.45
CA GLU A 129 -35.36 -3.71 10.35
C GLU A 129 -35.41 -2.90 11.66
N SER A 130 -34.49 -1.95 11.69
CA SER A 130 -34.27 -0.87 12.65
C SER A 130 -35.51 -0.05 13.05
N LYS A 131 -35.59 0.30 14.34
CA LYS A 131 -36.08 1.63 14.74
C LYS A 131 -35.36 2.16 15.99
N GLU A 132 -34.85 3.37 15.80
CA GLU A 132 -34.34 4.42 16.67
C GLU A 132 -34.82 4.46 18.14
N GLU A 133 -33.85 4.71 19.03
CA GLU A 133 -33.76 5.92 19.87
C GLU A 133 -33.53 5.71 21.41
N LEU A 134 -32.47 6.39 21.90
CA LEU A 134 -32.10 6.84 23.25
C LEU A 134 -31.63 5.86 24.35
N LEU A 135 -30.29 5.89 24.57
CA LEU A 135 -29.48 5.87 25.81
C LEU A 135 -30.13 5.38 27.12
N PRO A 136 -29.46 4.49 27.90
CA PRO A 136 -28.39 4.97 28.80
C PRO A 136 -27.16 4.02 28.98
N LEU A 137 -25.98 4.63 29.22
CA LEU A 137 -24.78 4.00 29.83
C LEU A 137 -25.11 3.41 31.22
N PRO A 138 -24.33 2.49 31.85
CA PRO A 138 -22.87 2.26 31.67
C PRO A 138 -22.40 0.78 31.76
N LYS A 139 -21.23 0.48 31.17
CA LYS A 139 -20.06 -0.20 31.80
C LYS A 139 -19.10 -0.79 30.76
N GLU A 140 -17.82 -0.60 31.06
CA GLU A 140 -16.66 -0.97 30.27
C GLU A 140 -16.61 -2.45 29.88
N LYS A 141 -16.63 -2.75 28.58
CA LYS A 141 -15.82 -3.82 27.97
C LYS A 141 -15.32 -3.34 26.60
N LYS A 142 -14.02 -3.52 26.39
CA LYS A 142 -13.17 -3.09 25.27
C LYS A 142 -13.58 -3.74 23.93
N GLY A 143 -14.79 -3.47 23.47
CA GLY A 143 -15.33 -3.87 22.16
C GLY A 143 -15.08 -2.77 21.15
N ARG A 144 -14.02 -2.91 20.36
CA ARG A 144 -13.52 -1.93 19.39
C ARG A 144 -14.62 -1.55 18.38
N GLY A 145 -15.26 -0.39 18.62
CA GLY A 145 -16.35 0.16 17.84
C GLY A 145 -15.97 0.56 16.41
N SER A 146 -16.98 0.93 15.62
CA SER A 146 -16.89 1.45 14.26
C SER A 146 -15.81 2.54 14.11
N PRO A 147 -15.31 2.81 12.89
CA PRO A 147 -14.36 3.89 12.67
C PRO A 147 -14.90 5.20 13.26
N PRO A 148 -14.04 6.07 13.82
CA PRO A 148 -14.48 7.36 14.32
C PRO A 148 -14.89 8.25 13.14
N LEU A 149 -16.21 8.34 12.87
CA LEU A 149 -16.78 9.28 11.91
C LEU A 149 -17.04 10.61 12.63
N TRP A 150 -16.15 11.56 12.44
CA TRP A 150 -16.39 12.95 12.83
C TRP A 150 -16.56 13.74 11.54
N TYR A 151 -17.66 14.49 11.38
CA TYR A 151 -17.95 15.37 10.24
C TYR A 151 -17.51 16.80 10.51
N ILE A 152 -17.05 17.52 9.49
CA ILE A 152 -16.62 18.91 9.61
C ILE A 152 -17.88 19.76 9.71
N THR A 153 -17.90 20.70 10.66
CA THR A 153 -18.96 21.69 10.77
C THR A 153 -18.64 22.91 9.90
N ALA A 154 -19.66 23.64 9.44
CA ALA A 154 -19.46 24.83 8.61
C ALA A 154 -18.50 25.85 9.26
N ASN A 155 -18.59 26.01 10.59
CA ASN A 155 -17.75 26.92 11.36
C ASN A 155 -16.27 26.49 11.37
N GLU A 156 -15.99 25.19 11.48
CA GLU A 156 -14.61 24.66 11.39
C GLU A 156 -14.04 24.84 9.98
N LEU A 157 -14.87 24.66 8.96
CA LEU A 157 -14.45 24.86 7.56
C LEU A 157 -14.17 26.33 7.24
N ASP A 158 -14.97 27.25 7.80
CA ASP A 158 -14.82 28.69 7.61
C ASP A 158 -13.68 29.28 8.45
N SER A 159 -13.28 28.60 9.53
CA SER A 159 -12.08 28.95 10.30
C SER A 159 -10.77 28.60 9.57
N LEU A 160 -10.81 27.77 8.52
CA LEU A 160 -9.64 27.47 7.70
C LEU A 160 -9.37 28.60 6.69
N SER A 161 -8.12 28.79 6.32
CA SER A 161 -7.78 29.83 5.34
C SER A 161 -8.46 29.56 4.00
N SER A 162 -9.02 30.61 3.39
CA SER A 162 -9.78 30.51 2.12
C SER A 162 -8.97 29.84 1.00
N TYR A 163 -7.65 29.96 1.03
CA TYR A 163 -6.73 29.29 0.11
C TYR A 163 -6.76 27.75 0.22
N MET A 164 -6.94 27.21 1.43
CA MET A 164 -6.98 25.76 1.70
C MET A 164 -8.35 25.15 1.38
N ARG A 165 -9.41 25.94 1.60
CA ARG A 165 -10.78 25.57 1.23
C ARG A 165 -10.95 25.52 -0.29
N GLY A 166 -10.32 26.45 -1.02
CA GLY A 166 -10.43 26.51 -2.49
C GLY A 166 -11.89 26.55 -2.95
N ARG A 167 -12.30 25.57 -3.78
CA ARG A 167 -13.70 25.37 -4.23
C ARG A 167 -14.39 24.18 -3.54
N LEU A 168 -13.88 23.73 -2.38
CA LEU A 168 -14.45 22.62 -1.63
C LEU A 168 -15.70 23.06 -0.88
N THR A 169 -16.78 22.28 -1.01
CA THR A 169 -18.00 22.43 -0.22
C THR A 169 -17.95 21.49 0.98
N LEU A 170 -18.69 21.85 2.03
CA LEU A 170 -18.81 21.04 3.25
C LEU A 170 -19.23 19.59 2.93
N ASP A 171 -20.20 19.44 2.03
CA ASP A 171 -20.73 18.13 1.61
C ASP A 171 -19.65 17.26 0.95
N LYS A 172 -18.78 17.86 0.14
CA LYS A 172 -17.69 17.11 -0.52
C LYS A 172 -16.66 16.62 0.50
N ILE A 173 -16.36 17.41 1.51
CA ILE A 173 -15.40 17.01 2.55
C ILE A 173 -16.02 15.95 3.46
N ASN A 174 -17.28 16.12 3.84
CA ASN A 174 -17.98 15.16 4.69
C ASN A 174 -18.23 13.82 3.96
N ALA A 175 -18.61 13.84 2.69
CA ALA A 175 -18.70 12.63 1.87
C ALA A 175 -17.35 11.91 1.75
N ALA A 176 -16.26 12.68 1.56
CA ALA A 176 -14.92 12.11 1.53
C ALA A 176 -14.51 11.49 2.87
N ILE A 177 -14.92 12.06 4.00
CA ILE A 177 -14.70 11.47 5.33
C ILE A 177 -15.47 10.16 5.48
N SER A 178 -16.72 10.08 4.99
CA SER A 178 -17.49 8.83 4.96
C SER A 178 -16.79 7.76 4.12
N ASP A 179 -16.29 8.12 2.94
CA ASP A 179 -15.51 7.21 2.09
C ASP A 179 -14.24 6.72 2.84
N MET A 180 -13.48 7.62 3.49
CA MET A 180 -12.30 7.26 4.29
C MET A 180 -12.64 6.29 5.44
N ALA A 181 -13.77 6.50 6.11
CA ALA A 181 -14.23 5.62 7.17
C ALA A 181 -14.62 4.23 6.64
N ALA A 182 -15.31 4.15 5.51
CA ALA A 182 -15.68 2.90 4.86
C ALA A 182 -14.45 2.06 4.46
N TYR A 183 -13.41 2.69 3.90
CA TYR A 183 -12.15 2.00 3.59
C TYR A 183 -11.46 1.46 4.84
N ALA A 184 -11.43 2.27 5.90
CA ALA A 184 -10.80 1.86 7.14
C ALA A 184 -11.58 0.72 7.84
N GLU A 185 -12.90 0.68 7.69
CA GLU A 185 -13.75 -0.42 8.17
C GLU A 185 -13.51 -1.70 7.38
N ALA A 186 -13.50 -1.62 6.04
CA ALA A 186 -13.21 -2.77 5.18
C ALA A 186 -11.86 -3.40 5.53
N ASN A 187 -10.83 -2.58 5.73
CA ASN A 187 -9.52 -3.05 6.16
C ASN A 187 -9.53 -3.67 7.57
N ALA A 188 -10.28 -3.08 8.51
CA ALA A 188 -10.45 -3.64 9.84
C ALA A 188 -11.20 -4.98 9.82
N GLN A 189 -12.16 -5.17 8.91
CA GLN A 189 -12.86 -6.44 8.71
C GLN A 189 -11.91 -7.51 8.14
N LEU A 190 -11.04 -7.13 7.18
CA LEU A 190 -10.01 -8.03 6.64
C LEU A 190 -9.00 -8.48 7.72
N MET A 191 -8.72 -7.63 8.70
CA MET A 191 -7.89 -8.00 9.86
C MET A 191 -8.57 -9.03 10.77
N LYS A 192 -9.90 -8.98 10.90
CA LYS A 192 -10.72 -9.90 11.72
C LYS A 192 -11.02 -11.22 11.00
N ALA A 193 -10.95 -11.25 9.67
CA ALA A 193 -11.30 -12.42 8.87
C ALA A 193 -10.39 -13.64 9.18
N PRO A 194 -10.95 -14.88 9.22
CA PRO A 194 -10.20 -16.09 9.51
C PRO A 194 -9.24 -16.46 8.37
N ARG A 195 -8.01 -16.89 8.74
CA ARG A 195 -6.89 -17.18 7.82
C ARG A 195 -7.19 -18.25 6.75
N LYS A 196 -8.23 -19.06 6.93
CA LYS A 196 -8.58 -20.18 6.04
C LYS A 196 -9.15 -19.76 4.68
N LYS A 197 -9.50 -18.48 4.48
CA LYS A 197 -10.08 -17.95 3.22
C LYS A 197 -9.25 -16.84 2.56
N VAL A 198 -7.99 -16.66 2.96
CA VAL A 198 -7.25 -15.42 2.68
C VAL A 198 -5.94 -15.72 1.94
N TYR A 199 -5.98 -15.71 0.61
CA TYR A 199 -4.82 -15.96 -0.27
C TYR A 199 -4.53 -14.80 -1.24
N LEU A 200 -5.16 -13.64 -1.05
CA LEU A 200 -4.90 -12.48 -1.89
C LEU A 200 -3.71 -11.69 -1.33
N TYR A 201 -2.74 -11.36 -2.20
CA TYR A 201 -1.58 -10.54 -1.86
C TYR A 201 -1.95 -9.26 -1.11
N SER A 202 -3.05 -8.62 -1.49
CA SER A 202 -3.58 -7.40 -0.85
C SER A 202 -3.96 -7.60 0.62
N ILE A 203 -4.48 -8.76 1.00
CA ILE A 203 -4.89 -9.01 2.39
C ILE A 203 -3.68 -9.34 3.26
N ILE A 204 -2.66 -9.99 2.69
CA ILE A 204 -1.38 -10.24 3.37
C ILE A 204 -0.68 -8.91 3.65
N GLU A 205 -0.61 -8.01 2.67
CA GLU A 205 -0.03 -6.67 2.80
C GLU A 205 -0.75 -5.83 3.87
N ILE A 206 -2.09 -5.78 3.84
CA ILE A 206 -2.89 -5.09 4.87
C ILE A 206 -2.61 -5.67 6.27
N ARG A 207 -2.46 -7.00 6.38
CA ARG A 207 -2.18 -7.67 7.66
C ARG A 207 -0.77 -7.39 8.18
N GLU A 208 0.23 -7.43 7.31
CA GLU A 208 1.62 -7.08 7.65
C GLU A 208 1.70 -5.63 8.13
N ILE A 209 1.06 -4.72 7.40
CA ILE A 209 0.98 -3.31 7.78
C ILE A 209 0.29 -3.17 9.14
N GLY A 210 -0.88 -3.78 9.33
CA GLY A 210 -1.65 -3.75 10.58
C GLY A 210 -0.95 -4.37 11.81
N MET A 211 0.12 -5.16 11.60
CA MET A 211 0.96 -5.73 12.67
C MET A 211 2.11 -4.81 13.10
N THR A 212 2.43 -3.76 12.32
CA THR A 212 3.47 -2.79 12.69
C THR A 212 3.02 -1.89 13.85
N ASP A 213 3.92 -1.61 14.80
CA ASP A 213 3.61 -0.94 16.08
C ASP A 213 2.96 0.46 15.92
N GLY A 214 3.09 1.10 14.75
CA GLY A 214 2.46 2.39 14.48
C GLY A 214 0.96 2.35 14.12
N VAL A 215 0.46 1.27 13.51
CA VAL A 215 -0.97 1.11 13.14
C VAL A 215 -1.67 0.01 13.92
N LYS A 216 -0.95 -0.71 14.78
CA LYS A 216 -1.47 -1.83 15.55
C LYS A 216 -2.65 -1.39 16.41
N GLY A 217 -3.83 -1.75 15.92
CA GLY A 217 -5.08 -1.51 16.60
C GLY A 217 -5.84 -0.22 16.26
N LYS A 218 -5.41 0.50 15.23
CA LYS A 218 -6.08 1.69 14.69
C LYS A 218 -6.79 1.38 13.37
N HIS A 219 -7.78 2.20 13.01
CA HIS A 219 -8.42 2.16 11.69
C HIS A 219 -7.53 2.88 10.68
N PHE A 220 -7.13 2.21 9.60
CA PHE A 220 -6.22 2.73 8.59
C PHE A 220 -6.66 2.34 7.18
N PHE A 221 -6.29 3.15 6.20
CA PHE A 221 -6.47 2.85 4.79
C PHE A 221 -5.23 3.27 4.00
N LEU A 222 -4.96 2.56 2.91
CA LEU A 222 -3.84 2.86 2.03
C LEU A 222 -4.27 3.81 0.92
N GLU A 223 -3.30 4.51 0.32
CA GLU A 223 -3.57 5.33 -0.88
C GLU A 223 -4.09 4.47 -2.05
N THR A 224 -3.77 3.18 -2.09
CA THR A 224 -4.28 2.20 -3.07
C THR A 224 -5.76 1.87 -2.89
N ASP A 225 -6.31 2.08 -1.69
CA ASP A 225 -7.71 1.79 -1.36
C ASP A 225 -8.63 2.94 -1.79
N VAL A 226 -8.07 4.12 -2.08
CA VAL A 226 -8.78 5.33 -2.48
C VAL A 226 -9.27 5.20 -3.93
N LYS A 227 -10.44 4.58 -4.11
CA LYS A 227 -11.11 4.39 -5.41
C LYS A 227 -12.55 4.91 -5.40
N GLY A 228 -12.80 5.97 -4.63
CA GLY A 228 -14.15 6.48 -4.36
C GLY A 228 -14.64 7.44 -5.45
N PRO A 229 -15.97 7.56 -5.62
CA PRO A 229 -16.54 8.58 -6.50
C PRO A 229 -16.25 9.99 -5.98
N THR A 230 -16.16 10.18 -4.65
CA THR A 230 -15.93 11.49 -4.02
C THR A 230 -14.48 11.71 -3.62
N LEU A 231 -13.78 10.66 -3.17
CA LEU A 231 -12.37 10.72 -2.80
C LEU A 231 -11.47 10.15 -3.91
N LYS A 232 -10.75 11.02 -4.63
CA LYS A 232 -9.78 10.69 -5.68
C LYS A 232 -8.41 11.29 -5.36
N LEU A 233 -7.33 10.73 -5.90
CA LEU A 233 -5.97 11.29 -5.75
C LEU A 233 -5.66 12.43 -6.74
N ASP A 234 -6.68 13.24 -7.08
CA ASP A 234 -6.54 14.42 -7.93
C ASP A 234 -6.20 15.67 -7.09
N ASN A 235 -6.08 16.83 -7.75
CA ASN A 235 -5.82 18.09 -7.05
C ASN A 235 -6.90 18.41 -6.00
N THR A 236 -8.15 18.02 -6.26
CA THR A 236 -9.27 18.19 -5.33
C THR A 236 -9.11 17.32 -4.09
N GLY A 237 -8.79 16.03 -4.25
CA GLY A 237 -8.53 15.16 -3.11
C GLY A 237 -7.31 15.53 -2.30
N LYS A 238 -6.24 16.04 -2.94
CA LYS A 238 -5.10 16.62 -2.21
C LYS A 238 -5.53 17.79 -1.32
N ALA A 239 -6.41 18.66 -1.81
CA ALA A 239 -6.98 19.73 -1.00
C ALA A 239 -7.84 19.18 0.16
N ILE A 240 -8.66 18.15 -0.09
CA ILE A 240 -9.46 17.47 0.95
C ILE A 240 -8.56 16.87 2.04
N PHE A 241 -7.51 16.15 1.67
CA PHE A 241 -6.55 15.62 2.64
C PHE A 241 -5.88 16.72 3.46
N THR A 242 -5.53 17.84 2.81
CA THR A 242 -4.89 18.97 3.49
C THR A 242 -5.85 19.60 4.52
N VAL A 243 -7.13 19.74 4.18
CA VAL A 243 -8.17 20.22 5.09
C VAL A 243 -8.38 19.24 6.26
N CYS A 244 -8.45 17.95 5.99
CA CYS A 244 -8.60 16.91 7.02
C CYS A 244 -7.38 16.84 7.95
N ASP A 245 -6.16 17.04 7.42
CA ASP A 245 -4.91 17.06 8.19
C ASP A 245 -4.84 18.28 9.10
N LYS A 246 -5.20 19.47 8.59
CA LYS A 246 -5.29 20.69 9.42
C LYS A 246 -6.37 20.60 10.49
N SER A 247 -7.46 19.89 10.21
CA SER A 247 -8.51 19.59 11.18
C SER A 247 -8.15 18.44 12.12
N LYS A 248 -6.93 17.89 12.03
CA LYS A 248 -6.39 16.77 12.83
C LYS A 248 -7.16 15.45 12.73
N ARG A 249 -7.98 15.29 11.67
CA ARG A 249 -8.84 14.11 11.47
C ARG A 249 -8.09 12.93 10.88
N ILE A 250 -7.10 13.24 10.04
CA ILE A 250 -6.17 12.27 9.48
C ILE A 250 -4.74 12.61 9.92
N GLU A 251 -3.90 11.60 10.03
CA GLU A 251 -2.47 11.72 10.27
C GLU A 251 -1.73 11.00 9.14
N ARG A 252 -0.76 11.67 8.51
CA ARG A 252 0.07 11.07 7.46
C ARG A 252 1.40 10.61 8.07
N THR A 253 1.70 9.31 7.97
CA THR A 253 2.99 8.76 8.38
C THR A 253 3.62 8.04 7.20
N GLU A 254 4.71 8.56 6.63
CA GLU A 254 5.56 7.90 5.62
C GLU A 254 4.78 7.19 4.48
N GLY A 255 3.88 7.91 3.80
CA GLY A 255 3.05 7.36 2.72
C GLY A 255 1.80 6.58 3.17
N LYS A 256 1.43 6.67 4.45
CA LYS A 256 0.25 6.00 5.04
C LYS A 256 -0.72 7.03 5.60
N LEU A 257 -2.03 6.84 5.36
CA LEU A 257 -3.09 7.69 5.90
C LEU A 257 -3.76 6.96 7.08
N ARG A 258 -3.70 7.58 8.25
CA ARG A 258 -4.31 7.05 9.48
C ARG A 258 -5.46 7.95 9.88
N LEU A 259 -6.58 7.36 10.31
CA LEU A 259 -7.60 8.09 11.05
C LEU A 259 -7.08 8.31 12.48
N ASN A 260 -7.11 9.54 12.97
CA ASN A 260 -6.51 9.89 14.25
C ASN A 260 -7.39 9.40 15.41
N PRO A 261 -6.95 8.45 16.26
CA PRO A 261 -7.73 7.98 17.40
C PRO A 261 -7.65 8.92 18.62
N ASN A 262 -6.76 9.92 18.63
CA ASN A 262 -6.55 10.81 19.78
C ASN A 262 -7.61 11.90 19.92
N LEU A 263 -8.55 12.03 18.98
CA LEU A 263 -9.75 12.86 19.14
C LEU A 263 -10.72 12.34 20.22
N LEU A 264 -10.56 11.09 20.66
CA LEU A 264 -11.33 10.52 21.79
C LEU A 264 -10.93 11.10 23.16
N TYR A 265 -9.75 11.72 23.30
CA TYR A 265 -9.24 12.21 24.58
C TYR A 265 -9.19 13.73 24.71
N LEU A 266 -9.44 14.49 23.64
CA LEU A 266 -9.29 15.95 23.63
C LEU A 266 -10.60 16.73 23.82
N ASN A 267 -11.74 16.06 23.79
CA ASN A 267 -13.07 16.66 23.97
C ASN A 267 -13.86 16.05 25.17
N SER A 268 -13.16 15.42 26.11
CA SER A 268 -13.71 15.06 27.43
C SER A 268 -13.26 16.04 28.49
#